data_AF-A0A7L4Z884-F1
#
_entry.id   AF-A0A7L4Z884-F1
#
_cell.length_a   1.000
_cell.length_b   1.000
_cell.length_c   1.000
_cell.angle_alpha   90.00
_cell.angle_beta   90.00
_cell.angle_gamma   90.00
#
_symmetry.space_group_name_H-M   'P 1'
#
loop_
_entity.id
_entity.type
_entity.pdbx_description
1 polymer ?
#
loop_
_entity_poly.entity_id
_entity_poly.type
_entity_poly.pdbx_seq_one_letter_code
_entity_poly.pdbx_strand_id
1 'polypeptide(L)'
;MKLSLEDAVSIFRDLEEYVISFDRIISRIGSGADPVIFIEYLAAREVPARLARVRELLGDELEALVGEEALEAIAEDVFRYSDGDLT
;
A
#
# COMPACT_ATOMS: atom_id res chain seq x y z
N MET A 1 -12.10 10.86 11.36
CA MET A 1 -12.77 9.87 12.23
C MET A 1 -11.88 9.73 13.46
N LYS A 2 -11.90 8.65 14.25
CA LYS A 2 -10.69 8.27 14.99
C LYS A 2 -10.38 6.84 14.62
N LEU A 3 -9.13 6.53 14.29
CA LEU A 3 -8.73 5.17 13.97
C LEU A 3 -9.07 4.25 15.14
N SER A 4 -9.90 3.24 14.91
CA SER A 4 -10.18 2.26 15.95
C SER A 4 -8.97 1.34 16.16
N LEU A 5 -8.88 0.69 17.32
CA LEU A 5 -7.86 -0.33 17.56
C LEU A 5 -7.99 -1.49 16.55
N GLU A 6 -9.21 -1.83 16.17
CA GLU A 6 -9.48 -2.89 15.20
C GLU A 6 -8.97 -2.51 13.80
N ASP A 7 -9.22 -1.27 13.37
CA ASP A 7 -8.69 -0.76 12.09
C ASP A 7 -7.17 -0.70 12.11
N ALA A 8 -6.57 -0.22 13.21
CA ALA A 8 -5.11 -0.18 13.36
C ALA A 8 -4.48 -1.58 13.28
N VAL A 9 -5.08 -2.57 13.94
CA VAL A 9 -4.63 -3.97 13.88
C VAL A 9 -4.83 -4.55 12.47
N SER A 10 -5.94 -4.24 11.81
CA SER A 10 -6.21 -4.68 10.44
C SER A 10 -5.19 -4.10 9.47
N ILE A 11 -4.94 -2.79 9.52
CA ILE A 11 -3.94 -2.11 8.69
C ILE A 11 -2.57 -2.72 8.91
N PHE A 12 -2.16 -2.90 10.17
CA PHE A 12 -0.84 -3.44 10.48
C PHE A 12 -0.66 -4.87 9.94
N ARG A 13 -1.68 -5.73 10.06
CA ARG A 13 -1.65 -7.09 9.51
C ARG A 13 -1.55 -7.10 7.99
N ASP A 14 -2.29 -6.23 7.32
CA ASP A 14 -2.24 -6.09 5.86
C ASP A 14 -0.84 -5.67 5.41
N LEU A 15 -0.25 -4.65 6.07
CA LEU A 15 1.10 -4.18 5.76
C LEU A 15 2.17 -5.24 6.01
N GLU A 16 2.11 -5.97 7.13
CA GLU A 16 3.02 -7.08 7.43
C GLU A 16 2.92 -8.20 6.39
N GLU A 17 1.70 -8.60 6.00
CA GLU A 17 1.48 -9.60 4.95
C GLU A 17 2.14 -9.17 3.64
N TYR A 18 1.99 -7.89 3.26
CA TYR A 18 2.55 -7.37 2.01
C TYR A 18 4.06 -7.33 2.04
N VAL A 19 4.67 -6.82 3.12
CA VAL A 19 6.14 -6.77 3.25
C VAL A 19 6.74 -8.17 3.11
N ILE A 20 6.22 -9.15 3.85
CA ILE A 20 6.74 -10.52 3.84
C ILE A 20 6.50 -11.19 2.48
N SER A 21 5.30 -11.02 1.91
CA SER A 21 4.94 -11.71 0.67
C SER A 21 5.64 -11.10 -0.53
N PHE A 22 5.79 -9.77 -0.58
CA PHE A 22 6.51 -9.08 -1.65
C PHE A 22 7.99 -9.47 -1.64
N ASP A 23 8.66 -9.45 -0.49
CA ASP A 23 10.06 -9.89 -0.37
C ASP A 23 10.23 -11.33 -0.90
N ARG A 24 9.38 -12.24 -0.45
CA ARG A 24 9.43 -13.65 -0.89
C ARG A 24 9.14 -13.82 -2.38
N ILE A 25 8.16 -13.10 -2.93
CA ILE A 25 7.80 -13.22 -4.35
C ILE A 25 8.89 -12.61 -5.22
N ILE A 26 9.38 -11.41 -4.88
CA ILE A 26 10.45 -10.72 -5.61
C ILE A 26 11.73 -11.55 -5.57
N SER A 27 12.09 -12.15 -4.42
CA SER A 27 13.22 -13.07 -4.30
C SER A 27 13.11 -14.27 -5.26
N ARG A 28 11.91 -14.87 -5.37
CA ARG A 28 11.64 -15.97 -6.32
C ARG A 28 11.76 -15.51 -7.77
N ILE A 29 11.24 -14.33 -8.11
CA ILE A 29 11.35 -13.74 -9.45
C ILE A 29 12.82 -13.50 -9.80
N GLY A 30 13.59 -12.91 -8.88
CA GLY A 30 15.04 -12.72 -9.04
C GLY A 30 15.82 -14.03 -9.19
N SER A 31 15.25 -15.14 -8.74
CA SER A 31 15.81 -16.50 -8.89
C SER A 31 15.29 -17.24 -10.14
N GLY A 32 14.53 -16.57 -11.03
CA GLY A 32 14.06 -17.12 -12.30
C GLY A 32 12.62 -17.65 -12.30
N ALA A 33 11.83 -17.39 -11.26
CA ALA A 33 10.39 -17.67 -11.30
C ALA A 33 9.67 -16.70 -12.26
N ASP A 34 8.57 -17.16 -12.87
CA ASP A 34 7.74 -16.33 -13.75
C ASP A 34 7.16 -15.12 -12.98
N PRO A 35 7.36 -13.87 -13.46
CA PRO A 35 6.78 -12.67 -12.84
C PRO A 35 5.26 -12.69 -12.68
N VAL A 36 4.53 -13.51 -13.43
CA VAL A 36 3.07 -13.65 -13.32
C VAL A 36 2.61 -13.98 -11.89
N ILE A 37 3.44 -14.67 -11.10
CA ILE A 37 3.13 -15.03 -9.71
C ILE A 37 2.88 -13.80 -8.83
N PHE A 38 3.43 -12.64 -9.18
CA PHE A 38 3.19 -11.40 -8.46
C PHE A 38 1.78 -10.87 -8.75
N ILE A 39 1.38 -10.85 -10.03
CA ILE A 39 0.05 -10.42 -10.44
C ILE A 39 -1.03 -11.37 -9.88
N GLU A 40 -0.78 -12.68 -9.91
CA GLU A 40 -1.66 -13.68 -9.29
C GLU A 40 -1.82 -13.44 -7.79
N TYR A 41 -0.72 -13.14 -7.08
CA TYR A 41 -0.78 -12.80 -5.67
C TYR A 41 -1.62 -11.54 -5.41
N LEU A 42 -1.37 -10.46 -6.15
CA LEU A 42 -2.09 -9.20 -5.99
C LEU A 42 -3.61 -9.39 -6.19
N ALA A 43 -4.00 -10.16 -7.20
CA ALA A 43 -5.39 -10.47 -7.50
C ALA A 43 -6.01 -11.39 -6.43
N ALA A 44 -5.33 -12.49 -6.08
CA ALA A 44 -5.86 -13.49 -5.16
C ALA A 44 -6.00 -12.97 -3.71
N ARG A 45 -5.22 -11.95 -3.34
CA ARG A 45 -5.26 -11.33 -2.01
C ARG A 45 -5.97 -9.98 -1.98
N GLU A 46 -6.53 -9.54 -3.11
CA GLU A 46 -7.21 -8.26 -3.27
C GLU A 46 -6.37 -7.07 -2.76
N VAL A 47 -5.05 -7.14 -2.97
CA VAL A 47 -4.07 -6.19 -2.41
C VAL A 47 -4.42 -4.74 -2.78
N PRO A 48 -4.79 -4.39 -4.03
CA PRO A 48 -5.14 -3.02 -4.37
C PRO A 48 -6.34 -2.49 -3.58
N ALA A 49 -7.38 -3.30 -3.40
CA ALA A 49 -8.59 -2.89 -2.68
C ALA A 49 -8.29 -2.67 -1.19
N ARG A 50 -7.51 -3.58 -0.59
CA ARG A 50 -7.07 -3.46 0.81
C ARG A 50 -6.14 -2.26 1.01
N LEU A 51 -5.20 -2.00 0.11
CA LEU A 51 -4.35 -0.80 0.16
C LEU A 51 -5.17 0.50 0.02
N ALA A 52 -6.18 0.52 -0.84
CA ALA A 52 -7.09 1.67 -0.95
C ALA A 52 -7.82 1.93 0.37
N ARG A 53 -8.32 0.87 1.03
CA ARG A 53 -8.93 0.96 2.36
C ARG A 53 -7.93 1.47 3.42
N VAL A 54 -6.69 0.95 3.42
CA VAL A 54 -5.65 1.45 4.33
C VAL A 54 -5.38 2.93 4.10
N ARG A 55 -5.28 3.37 2.84
CA ARG A 55 -5.08 4.78 2.49
C ARG A 55 -6.23 5.65 2.95
N GLU A 56 -7.47 5.21 2.81
CA GLU A 56 -8.65 5.95 3.29
C GLU A 56 -8.61 6.12 4.81
N LEU A 57 -8.45 5.01 5.54
CA LEU A 57 -8.43 5.03 7.01
C LEU A 57 -7.28 5.86 7.59
N LEU A 58 -6.09 5.78 7.00
CA LEU A 58 -4.96 6.61 7.43
C LEU A 58 -5.07 8.05 6.93
N GLY A 59 -5.63 8.26 5.74
CA GLY A 59 -5.82 9.56 5.11
C GLY A 59 -6.72 10.45 5.94
N ASP A 60 -7.89 9.94 6.36
CA ASP A 60 -8.83 10.69 7.21
C ASP A 60 -8.21 11.15 8.52
N GLU A 61 -7.38 10.30 9.13
CA GLU A 61 -6.71 10.60 10.40
C GLU A 61 -5.54 11.55 10.20
N LEU A 62 -4.80 11.38 9.11
CA LEU A 62 -3.71 12.27 8.75
C LEU A 62 -4.25 13.66 8.43
N GLU A 63 -5.33 13.76 7.66
CA GLU A 63 -6.04 15.02 7.36
C GLU A 63 -6.43 15.75 8.64
N ALA A 64 -6.99 15.03 9.62
CA ALA A 64 -7.36 15.62 10.90
C ALA A 64 -6.16 16.16 11.70
N LEU A 65 -4.94 15.66 11.44
CA LEU A 65 -3.70 16.08 12.10
C LEU A 65 -2.98 17.21 11.37
N VAL A 66 -2.92 17.17 10.03
CA VAL A 66 -2.10 18.09 9.22
C VAL A 66 -2.93 19.11 8.43
N GLY A 67 -4.24 18.90 8.30
CA GLY A 67 -5.14 19.67 7.45
C GLY A 67 -5.19 19.14 6.00
N GLU A 68 -6.28 19.44 5.30
CA GLU A 68 -6.55 19.03 3.92
C GLU A 68 -5.44 19.45 2.94
N GLU A 69 -5.05 20.73 2.95
CA GLU A 69 -4.03 21.29 2.05
C GLU A 69 -2.66 20.59 2.21
N ALA A 70 -2.27 20.26 3.44
CA ALA A 70 -1.03 19.54 3.70
C ALA A 70 -1.11 18.07 3.26
N LEU A 71 -2.27 17.42 3.44
CA LEU A 71 -2.48 16.06 2.95
C LEU A 71 -2.45 16.00 1.42
N GLU A 72 -3.04 16.97 0.74
CA GLU A 72 -3.01 17.10 -0.72
C GLU A 72 -1.57 17.27 -1.23
N ALA A 73 -0.78 18.15 -0.60
CA ALA A 73 0.63 18.31 -0.94
C ALA A 73 1.44 17.01 -0.77
N ILE A 74 1.19 16.23 0.28
CA ILE A 74 1.81 14.91 0.49
C ILE A 74 1.44 13.96 -0.66
N ALA A 75 0.16 13.94 -1.07
CA ALA A 75 -0.31 13.08 -2.15
C ALA A 75 0.26 13.49 -3.52
N GLU A 76 0.35 14.79 -3.82
CA GLU A 76 0.97 15.33 -5.02
C GLU A 76 2.47 14.98 -5.11
N ASP A 77 3.17 15.03 -3.99
CA ASP A 77 4.59 14.63 -3.94
C ASP A 77 4.81 13.16 -4.28
N VAL A 78 3.82 12.29 -4.05
CA VAL A 78 3.88 10.86 -4.44
C VAL A 78 3.82 10.68 -5.96
N PHE A 79 3.03 11.48 -6.68
CA PHE A 79 2.96 11.41 -8.15
C PHE A 79 4.32 11.64 -8.82
N ARG A 80 5.19 12.44 -8.18
CA ARG A 80 6.56 12.67 -8.65
C ARG A 80 7.42 11.41 -8.66
N TYR A 81 7.09 10.40 -7.84
CA TYR A 81 7.78 9.11 -7.81
C TYR A 81 7.17 8.09 -8.78
N SER A 82 5.90 8.22 -9.16
CA SER A 82 5.24 7.30 -10.11
C SER A 82 5.51 7.63 -11.58
N ASP A 83 5.90 8.87 -11.89
CA ASP A 83 6.29 9.31 -13.25
C ASP A 83 7.77 9.02 -13.59
N GLY A 84 8.53 8.40 -12.68
CA GLY A 84 9.89 7.96 -12.94
C GLY A 84 9.93 6.63 -13.69
N ASP A 85 10.20 6.68 -15.00
CA ASP A 85 10.63 5.59 -15.90
C ASP A 85 10.41 4.15 -15.38
N LEU A 86 9.24 3.59 -15.71
CA LEU A 86 9.04 2.13 -15.80
C LEU A 86 9.10 1.64 -17.26
N THR A 87 9.84 2.36 -18.13
CA THR A 87 10.19 1.93 -19.49
C THR A 87 11.64 1.49 -19.59
#